data_AF-A0A939FGL5-F1
#
_entry.id   AF-A0A939FGL5-F1
#
_cell.length_a   1.000
_cell.length_b   1.000
_cell.length_c   1.000
_cell.angle_alpha   90.00
_cell.angle_beta   90.00
_cell.angle_gamma   90.00
#
_symmetry.space_group_name_H-M   'P 1'
#
loop_
_entity.id
_entity.type
_entity.pdbx_description
1 polymer ?
#
loop_
_entity_poly.entity_id
_entity_poly.type
_entity_poly.pdbx_seq_one_letter_code
_entity_poly.pdbx_strand_id
1 'polypeptide(L)' 'GECGVVAGNLSDFLWVLADGIGPLEAVLYEGHESRPDAALTALAERHATTPRRPARDIITEACTEFPTFAEDIDELCR' A
#
# COMPACT_ATOMS: atom_id res chain seq x y z
N GLY A 1 1.42 6.42 16.72
CA GLY A 1 0.50 6.22 15.57
C GLY A 1 0.82 4.89 14.96
N GLU A 2 0.02 4.40 14.02
CA GLU A 2 0.31 3.14 13.33
C GLU A 2 1.52 3.29 12.38
N CYS A 3 2.32 2.23 12.28
CA CYS A 3 3.49 2.16 11.42
C CYS A 3 3.47 0.85 10.63
N GLY A 4 3.77 0.90 9.33
CA GLY A 4 3.82 -0.27 8.48
C GLY A 4 4.11 0.10 7.03
N VAL A 5 4.47 -0.89 6.23
CA VAL A 5 4.73 -0.73 4.80
C VAL A 5 3.45 -0.95 4.02
N VAL A 6 3.14 -0.02 3.11
CA VAL A 6 1.92 -0.05 2.29
C VAL A 6 2.22 -0.48 0.84
N ALA A 7 3.35 -0.05 0.29
CA ALA A 7 3.80 -0.38 -1.06
C ALA A 7 5.32 -0.16 -1.18
N GLY A 8 5.98 -0.91 -2.06
CA GLY A 8 7.42 -0.78 -2.30
C GLY A 8 7.82 0.40 -3.19
N ASN A 9 6.87 1.05 -3.87
CA ASN A 9 7.11 2.22 -4.70
C ASN A 9 5.85 3.07 -4.89
N LEU A 10 6.00 4.27 -5.45
CA LEU A 10 4.90 5.22 -5.65
C LEU A 10 3.82 4.70 -6.60
N SER A 11 4.18 4.03 -7.69
CA SER A 11 3.20 3.52 -8.66
C SER A 11 2.29 2.47 -8.02
N ASP A 12 2.87 1.56 -7.24
CA ASP A 12 2.13 0.56 -6.47
C ASP A 12 1.27 1.21 -5.38
N PHE A 13 1.77 2.25 -4.70
CA PHE A 13 0.95 3.01 -3.75
C PHE A 13 -0.29 3.64 -4.41
N LEU A 14 -0.15 4.18 -5.62
CA LEU A 14 -1.29 4.73 -6.36
C LEU A 14 -2.31 3.64 -6.71
N TRP A 15 -1.86 2.43 -7.05
CA TRP A 15 -2.75 1.31 -7.32
C TRP A 15 -3.47 0.79 -6.06
N VAL A 16 -2.81 0.81 -4.88
CA VAL A 16 -3.45 0.50 -3.59
C VAL A 16 -4.61 1.46 -3.31
N LEU A 17 -4.38 2.76 -3.48
CA LEU A 17 -5.41 3.79 -3.33
C LEU A 17 -6.54 3.64 -4.37
N ALA A 18 -6.19 3.34 -5.63
CA ALA A 18 -7.16 3.11 -6.69
C ALA A 18 -8.06 1.89 -6.45
N ASP A 19 -7.59 0.90 -5.69
CA ASP A 19 -8.36 -0.27 -5.27
C ASP A 19 -9.23 0.01 -4.03
N GLY A 20 -9.21 1.23 -3.51
CA GLY A 20 -10.02 1.67 -2.37
C GLY A 20 -9.42 1.35 -1.00
N ILE A 21 -8.13 1.00 -0.93
CA ILE A 21 -7.44 0.69 0.31
C ILE A 21 -6.58 1.88 0.73
N GLY A 22 -6.88 2.45 1.89
CA GLY A 22 -6.08 3.54 2.47
C GLY A 22 -4.86 3.03 3.26
N PRO A 23 -3.92 3.92 3.63
CA PRO A 23 -2.71 3.54 4.35
C PRO A 23 -2.99 2.88 5.70
N LEU A 24 -4.01 3.34 6.42
CA LEU A 24 -4.38 2.77 7.72
C LEU A 24 -4.96 1.37 7.55
N GLU A 25 -5.86 1.20 6.56
CA GLU A 25 -6.50 -0.06 6.24
C GLU A 25 -5.49 -1.11 5.77
N ALA A 26 -4.48 -0.68 4.99
CA ALA A 26 -3.40 -1.56 4.53
C ALA A 26 -2.61 -2.19 5.69
N VAL A 27 -2.43 -1.43 6.78
CA VAL A 27 -1.64 -1.86 7.96
C VAL A 27 -2.49 -2.59 8.99
N LEU A 28 -3.71 -2.10 9.27
CA LEU A 28 -4.53 -2.61 10.38
C LEU A 28 -5.46 -3.77 10.02
N TYR A 29 -5.82 -3.94 8.74
CA TYR A 29 -6.84 -4.89 8.34
C TYR A 29 -6.32 -5.91 7.35
N GLU A 30 -6.73 -7.16 7.54
CA GLU A 30 -6.48 -8.26 6.60
C GLU A 30 -7.58 -8.32 5.52
N GLY A 31 -7.29 -8.99 4.41
CA GLY A 31 -8.27 -9.34 3.38
C GLY A 31 -8.42 -8.33 2.23
N HIS A 32 -8.04 -7.05 2.44
CA HIS A 32 -7.93 -5.97 1.43
C HIS A 32 -8.93 -6.09 0.27
N GLU A 33 -10.22 -6.22 0.60
CA GLU A 33 -11.27 -6.37 -0.41
C GLU A 33 -11.31 -5.15 -1.33
N SER A 34 -11.14 -5.36 -2.63
CA SER A 34 -11.12 -4.30 -3.64
C SER A 34 -12.47 -3.57 -3.69
N ARG A 35 -12.42 -2.25 -3.54
CA ARG A 35 -13.54 -1.31 -3.73
C ARG A 35 -13.05 -0.12 -4.55
N PRO A 36 -12.89 -0.28 -5.88
CA PRO A 36 -12.19 0.71 -6.68
C PRO A 36 -12.86 2.08 -6.65
N ASP A 37 -12.06 3.13 -6.45
CA ASP A 37 -12.49 4.52 -6.58
C ASP A 37 -12.12 5.03 -7.97
N ALA A 38 -13.11 5.58 -8.69
CA ALA A 38 -12.93 6.00 -10.07
C ALA A 38 -11.98 7.20 -10.21
N ALA A 39 -12.00 8.14 -9.27
CA ALA A 39 -11.15 9.32 -9.30
C ALA A 39 -9.69 8.95 -8.99
N LEU A 40 -9.47 8.07 -8.02
CA LEU A 40 -8.15 7.55 -7.67
C LEU A 40 -7.61 6.60 -8.75
N THR A 41 -8.47 5.80 -9.38
CA THR A 41 -8.08 4.99 -10.55
C THR A 41 -7.60 5.88 -11.69
N ALA A 42 -8.34 6.94 -12.04
CA ALA A 42 -7.91 7.86 -13.08
C ALA A 42 -6.60 8.60 -12.72
N LEU A 43 -6.36 8.87 -11.43
CA LEU A 43 -5.10 9.43 -10.96
C LEU A 43 -3.94 8.45 -11.15
N ALA A 44 -4.14 7.19 -10.74
CA ALA A 44 -3.15 6.13 -10.89
C ALA A 44 -2.80 5.90 -12.37
N GLU A 45 -3.80 5.82 -13.26
CA GLU A 45 -3.57 5.68 -14.70
C GLU A 45 -2.73 6.80 -15.31
N ARG A 46 -2.84 8.03 -14.79
CA ARG A 46 -2.06 9.18 -15.29
C ARG A 46 -0.62 9.20 -14.79
N HIS A 47 -0.35 8.66 -13.62
CA HIS A 47 0.91 8.91 -12.90
C HIS A 47 1.71 7.65 -12.57
N ALA A 48 1.08 6.47 -12.51
CA ALA A 48 1.78 5.23 -12.33
C ALA A 48 2.61 4.91 -13.58
N THR A 49 3.85 4.51 -13.37
CA THR A 49 4.76 4.05 -14.41
C THR A 49 4.76 2.53 -14.58
N THR A 50 4.02 1.82 -13.72
CA THR A 50 3.85 0.36 -13.72
C THR A 50 2.42 -0.02 -14.13
N PRO A 51 2.20 -1.24 -14.67
CA PRO A 51 0.86 -1.74 -14.94
C PRO A 51 -0.01 -1.79 -13.68
N ARG A 52 -1.35 -1.75 -13.84
CA ARG A 52 -2.29 -1.92 -12.73
C ARG A 52 -2.09 -3.27 -12.05
N ARG A 53 -2.09 -3.27 -10.71
CA ARG A 53 -1.98 -4.47 -9.87
C ARG A 53 -3.01 -4.44 -8.74
N PRO A 54 -3.46 -5.60 -8.22
CA PRO A 54 -4.35 -5.66 -7.06
C PRO A 54 -3.66 -5.16 -5.79
N ALA A 55 -4.37 -4.41 -4.94
CA ALA A 55 -3.80 -3.86 -3.71
C ALA A 55 -3.26 -4.95 -2.77
N ARG A 56 -3.99 -6.06 -2.64
CA ARG A 56 -3.60 -7.20 -1.79
C ARG A 56 -2.21 -7.76 -2.16
N ASP A 57 -1.91 -7.84 -3.46
CA ASP A 57 -0.69 -8.46 -3.97
C ASP A 57 0.48 -7.50 -3.70
N ILE A 58 0.27 -6.20 -3.95
CA ILE A 58 1.23 -5.13 -3.62
C ILE A 58 1.57 -5.12 -2.12
N ILE A 59 0.54 -5.09 -1.26
CA ILE A 59 0.72 -5.00 0.20
C ILE A 59 1.45 -6.25 0.71
N THR A 60 1.04 -7.44 0.25
CA THR A 60 1.68 -8.71 0.66
C THR A 60 3.15 -8.74 0.26
N GLU A 61 3.47 -8.35 -0.98
CA GLU A 61 4.87 -8.29 -1.42
C GLU A 61 5.68 -7.27 -0.63
N ALA A 62 5.13 -6.07 -0.39
CA ALA A 62 5.83 -5.03 0.35
C ALA A 62 6.09 -5.43 1.81
N CYS A 63 5.12 -6.05 2.49
CA CYS A 63 5.31 -6.61 3.83
C CYS A 63 6.32 -7.77 3.85
N THR A 64 6.36 -8.58 2.79
CA THR A 64 7.33 -9.67 2.67
C THR A 64 8.75 -9.16 2.44
N GLU A 65 8.90 -8.06 1.70
CA GLU A 65 10.21 -7.41 1.47
C GLU A 65 10.77 -6.76 2.74
N PHE A 66 9.90 -6.19 3.58
CA PHE A 66 10.30 -5.45 4.79
C PHE A 66 9.60 -5.97 6.06
N PRO A 67 9.86 -7.24 6.48
CA PRO A 67 9.12 -7.88 7.56
C PRO A 67 9.33 -7.24 8.93
N THR A 68 10.45 -6.55 9.15
CA THR A 68 10.83 -5.93 10.44
C THR A 68 10.64 -4.42 10.47
N PHE A 69 10.09 -3.81 9.41
CA PHE A 69 10.12 -2.35 9.24
C PHE A 69 9.59 -1.57 10.44
N ALA A 70 8.44 -1.96 10.99
CA ALA A 70 7.85 -1.25 12.13
C ALA A 70 8.74 -1.32 13.39
N GLU A 71 9.33 -2.49 13.65
CA GLU A 71 10.27 -2.67 14.77
C GLU A 71 11.53 -1.82 14.56
N ASP A 72 12.08 -1.81 13.34
CA ASP A 72 13.27 -1.03 12.99
C ASP A 72 13.03 0.49 13.18
N ILE A 73 11.85 1.00 12.82
CA ILE A 73 11.48 2.41 13.03
C ILE A 73 11.30 2.74 14.51
N ASP A 74 10.67 1.84 15.27
CA ASP A 74 10.49 2.01 16.71
C ASP A 74 11.84 2.06 17.46
N GLU A 75 12.86 1.33 17.00
CA GLU A 75 14.21 1.38 17.57
C GLU A 75 14.91 2.73 17.34
N LEU A 76 14.61 3.44 16.25
CA LEU A 76 15.18 4.76 15.95
C LEU A 76 14.56 5.90 16.76
N CYS A 77 13.42 5.67 17.40
CA CYS A 77 12.69 6.67 18.16
C CYS A 77 13.02 6.66 19.67
N ARG A 78 14.11 5.99 20.06
CA ARG A 78 14.58 5.87 21.45
C ARG A 78 15.54 6.98 21.86
#